data_AF-A0A2H3CPQ6-F1
#
_entry.id   AF-A0A2H3CPQ6-F1
#
_cell.length_a   1.000
_cell.length_b   1.000
_cell.length_c   1.000
_cell.angle_alpha   90.00
_cell.angle_beta   90.00
_cell.angle_gamma   90.00
#
_symmetry.space_group_name_H-M   'P 1'
#
loop_
_entity.id
_entity.type
_entity.pdbx_description
1 polymer ?
#
loop_
_entity_poly.entity_id
_entity_poly.type
_entity_poly.pdbx_seq_one_letter_code
_entity_poly.pdbx_strand_id
1 'polypeptide(L)'
;MSASTQKMPRPTSRDAPKFDSEEPENLRRFLGQMEDLFSDYSITDDDKKKKKLVRYMDACTEEEWQALEEYDGGTFTEFKDAILKNYPEAADAETGTWERLTRISCKFLNLGADERESYLKFKCRFLTEAKKLQKPPVLVTNCELVEKFTESLLPTFRENIVS
;
A
#
# COMPACT_ATOMS: atom_id res chain seq x y z
N MET A 1 -26.03 31.04 11.66
CA MET A 1 -24.83 30.22 11.37
C MET A 1 -25.18 29.34 10.17
N SER A 2 -24.78 29.73 8.96
CA SER A 2 -24.99 28.89 7.79
C SER A 2 -24.12 27.65 7.95
N ALA A 3 -24.75 26.47 8.08
CA ALA A 3 -24.03 25.22 8.01
C ALA A 3 -23.38 25.17 6.62
N SER A 4 -22.06 25.37 6.56
CA SER A 4 -21.30 25.07 5.35
C SER A 4 -21.65 23.64 4.98
N THR A 5 -22.25 23.44 3.80
CA THR A 5 -22.57 22.12 3.29
C THR A 5 -21.24 21.48 2.90
N GLN A 6 -20.50 21.02 3.90
CA GLN A 6 -19.16 20.47 3.77
C GLN A 6 -19.29 19.23 2.87
N LYS A 7 -18.78 19.35 1.64
CA LYS A 7 -18.71 18.24 0.68
C LYS A 7 -17.36 17.57 0.83
N MET A 8 -17.33 16.24 0.73
CA MET A 8 -16.08 15.49 0.70
C MET A 8 -15.13 16.06 -0.35
N PRO A 9 -13.80 15.92 -0.16
CA PRO A 9 -12.83 16.24 -1.19
C PRO A 9 -13.21 15.55 -2.51
N ARG A 10 -12.92 16.21 -3.63
CA ARG A 10 -13.10 15.56 -4.94
C ARG A 10 -12.04 14.47 -5.07
N PRO A 11 -12.33 13.32 -5.70
CA PRO A 11 -11.33 12.26 -5.94
C PRO A 11 -10.02 12.78 -6.57
N THR A 12 -10.13 13.77 -7.45
CA THR A 12 -8.97 14.40 -8.12
C THR A 12 -8.26 15.47 -7.31
N SER A 13 -8.77 15.81 -6.11
CA SER A 13 -8.16 16.85 -5.27
C SER A 13 -6.87 16.35 -4.64
N ARG A 14 -5.95 17.28 -4.35
CA ARG A 14 -4.67 16.96 -3.71
C ARG A 14 -4.87 16.30 -2.34
N ASP A 15 -5.90 16.73 -1.61
CA ASP A 15 -6.14 16.35 -0.22
C ASP A 15 -7.08 15.13 -0.11
N ALA A 16 -7.46 14.51 -1.23
CA ALA A 16 -8.21 13.25 -1.24
C ALA A 16 -7.31 12.06 -0.88
N PRO A 17 -7.83 11.07 -0.12
CA PRO A 17 -7.20 9.76 -0.01
C PRO A 17 -6.94 9.16 -1.39
N LYS A 18 -5.80 8.48 -1.55
CA LYS A 18 -5.40 7.84 -2.80
C LYS A 18 -5.00 6.40 -2.54
N PHE A 19 -5.42 5.52 -3.43
CA PHE A 19 -4.96 4.15 -3.51
C PHE A 19 -4.21 3.95 -4.84
N ASP A 20 -3.13 3.20 -4.79
CA ASP A 20 -2.35 2.78 -5.95
C ASP A 20 -2.42 1.25 -5.97
N SER A 21 -3.06 0.70 -6.99
CA SER A 21 -3.25 -0.75 -7.15
C SER A 21 -1.92 -1.49 -7.34
N GLU A 22 -0.84 -0.80 -7.72
CA GLU A 22 0.52 -1.33 -7.78
C GLU A 22 1.22 -1.38 -6.39
N GLU A 23 0.66 -0.70 -5.38
CA GLU A 23 1.09 -0.76 -3.98
C GLU A 23 -0.06 -1.24 -3.06
N PRO A 24 -0.58 -2.48 -3.26
CA PRO A 24 -1.76 -3.01 -2.56
C PRO A 24 -1.60 -3.12 -1.04
N GLU A 25 -0.36 -3.14 -0.52
CA GLU A 25 -0.05 -3.04 0.91
C GLU A 25 -0.66 -1.80 1.60
N ASN A 26 -0.92 -0.73 0.83
CA ASN A 26 -1.40 0.54 1.34
C ASN A 26 -2.93 0.56 1.43
N LEU A 27 -3.61 -0.51 0.99
CA LEU A 27 -5.06 -0.59 0.93
C LEU A 27 -5.71 -0.40 2.30
N ARG A 28 -5.19 -1.05 3.35
CA ARG A 28 -5.71 -0.88 4.73
C ARG A 28 -5.66 0.58 5.18
N ARG A 29 -4.54 1.26 4.90
CA ARG A 29 -4.38 2.69 5.21
C ARG A 29 -5.40 3.53 4.45
N PHE A 30 -5.57 3.26 3.15
CA PHE A 30 -6.55 3.97 2.33
C PHE A 30 -7.99 3.76 2.83
N LEU A 31 -8.39 2.52 3.11
CA LEU A 31 -9.73 2.22 3.64
C LEU A 31 -9.99 2.93 4.97
N GLY A 32 -9.00 2.96 5.88
CA GLY A 32 -9.11 3.72 7.12
C GLY A 32 -9.28 5.22 6.90
N GLN A 33 -8.50 5.82 5.99
CA GLN A 33 -8.67 7.23 5.62
C GLN A 33 -10.06 7.53 5.04
N MET A 34 -10.64 6.60 4.29
CA MET A 34 -11.98 6.74 3.76
C MET A 34 -13.06 6.61 4.85
N GLU A 35 -12.86 5.76 5.85
CA GLU A 35 -13.75 5.65 7.01
C GLU A 35 -13.74 6.88 7.90
N ASP A 36 -12.55 7.45 8.15
CA ASP A 36 -12.41 8.73 8.84
C ASP A 36 -13.17 9.81 8.07
N LEU A 37 -13.00 9.84 6.74
CA LEU A 37 -13.69 10.80 5.87
C LEU A 37 -15.21 10.59 5.82
N PHE A 38 -15.70 9.36 5.92
CA PHE A 38 -17.14 9.10 6.05
C PHE A 38 -17.67 9.58 7.41
N SER A 39 -16.90 9.39 8.48
CA SER A 39 -17.23 9.84 9.83
C SER A 39 -17.29 11.36 9.92
N ASP A 40 -16.26 12.06 9.44
CA ASP A 40 -16.15 13.53 9.43
C ASP A 40 -17.30 14.21 8.69
N TYR A 41 -17.83 13.52 7.66
CA TYR A 41 -18.91 14.02 6.81
C TYR A 41 -20.27 13.39 7.12
N SER A 42 -20.39 12.65 8.23
CA SER A 42 -21.63 12.02 8.69
C SER A 42 -22.31 11.13 7.63
N ILE A 43 -21.52 10.40 6.85
CA ILE A 43 -22.01 9.45 5.84
C ILE A 43 -22.19 8.12 6.55
N THR A 44 -23.43 7.78 6.89
CA THR A 44 -23.76 6.56 7.66
C THR A 44 -24.31 5.44 6.80
N ASP A 45 -24.96 5.77 5.68
CA ASP A 45 -25.60 4.84 4.75
C ASP A 45 -24.58 4.00 3.98
N ASP A 46 -24.72 2.68 4.04
CA ASP A 46 -23.75 1.73 3.47
C ASP A 46 -23.63 1.85 1.95
N ASP A 47 -24.74 1.96 1.23
CA ASP A 47 -24.73 2.12 -0.22
C ASP A 47 -24.05 3.42 -0.66
N LYS A 48 -24.26 4.51 0.08
CA LYS A 48 -23.53 5.76 -0.16
C LYS A 48 -22.05 5.62 0.12
N LYS A 49 -21.63 4.90 1.17
CA LYS A 49 -20.20 4.64 1.44
C LYS A 49 -19.57 3.84 0.32
N LYS A 50 -20.19 2.73 -0.11
CA LYS A 50 -19.72 1.88 -1.22
C LYS A 50 -19.56 2.68 -2.51
N LYS A 51 -20.62 3.40 -2.93
CA LYS A 51 -20.60 4.27 -4.14
C LYS A 51 -19.58 5.39 -4.07
N LYS A 52 -19.32 5.92 -2.86
CA LYS A 52 -18.30 6.96 -2.68
C LYS A 52 -16.90 6.36 -2.68
N LEU A 53 -16.69 5.18 -2.10
CA LEU A 53 -15.39 4.53 -2.04
C LEU A 53 -14.84 4.26 -3.43
N VAL A 54 -15.63 3.60 -4.28
CA VAL A 54 -15.21 3.20 -5.64
C VAL A 54 -14.87 4.40 -6.53
N ARG A 55 -15.51 5.57 -6.31
CA ARG A 55 -15.20 6.82 -7.04
C ARG A 55 -13.82 7.40 -6.76
N TYR A 56 -13.11 6.92 -5.74
CA TYR A 56 -11.74 7.33 -5.44
C TYR A 56 -10.70 6.44 -6.14
N MET A 57 -11.15 5.37 -6.81
CA MET A 57 -10.29 4.45 -7.54
C MET A 57 -10.07 4.92 -8.99
N ASP A 58 -9.04 4.37 -9.63
CA ASP A 58 -8.96 4.40 -11.08
C ASP A 58 -10.03 3.51 -11.71
N ALA A 59 -10.24 3.66 -13.03
CA ALA A 59 -11.33 3.00 -13.72
C ALA A 59 -11.28 1.46 -13.64
N CYS A 60 -10.08 0.87 -13.66
CA CYS A 60 -9.94 -0.58 -13.62
C CYS A 60 -10.28 -1.12 -12.22
N THR A 61 -9.71 -0.53 -11.17
CA THR A 61 -10.01 -0.93 -9.79
C THR A 61 -11.45 -0.61 -9.39
N GLU A 62 -12.04 0.48 -9.91
CA GLU A 62 -13.47 0.76 -9.74
C GLU A 62 -14.35 -0.37 -10.30
N GLU A 63 -14.08 -0.84 -11.52
CA GLU A 63 -14.82 -1.94 -12.15
C GLU A 63 -14.67 -3.26 -11.37
N GLU A 64 -13.45 -3.60 -10.96
CA GLU A 64 -13.15 -4.79 -10.16
C GLU A 64 -13.93 -4.79 -8.84
N TRP A 65 -14.00 -3.66 -8.15
CA TRP A 65 -14.70 -3.54 -6.87
C TRP A 65 -16.21 -3.51 -7.05
N GLN A 66 -16.72 -2.91 -8.13
CA GLN A 66 -18.16 -2.92 -8.44
C GLN A 66 -18.67 -4.32 -8.81
N ALA A 67 -17.80 -5.21 -9.29
CA ALA A 67 -18.16 -6.59 -9.63
C ALA A 67 -18.33 -7.51 -8.41
N LEU A 68 -17.98 -7.07 -7.19
CA LEU A 68 -18.17 -7.85 -5.97
C LEU A 68 -19.66 -7.92 -5.60
N GLU A 69 -20.12 -9.09 -5.14
CA GLU A 69 -21.53 -9.30 -4.75
C GLU A 69 -21.94 -8.34 -3.61
N GLU A 70 -21.01 -8.03 -2.71
CA GLU A 70 -21.16 -7.10 -1.59
C GLU A 70 -21.20 -5.62 -2.03
N TYR A 71 -20.97 -5.31 -3.30
CA TYR A 71 -21.18 -3.96 -3.81
C TYR A 71 -22.67 -3.64 -3.92
N ASP A 72 -23.44 -4.53 -4.57
CA ASP A 72 -24.88 -4.37 -4.80
C ASP A 72 -25.73 -4.81 -3.60
N GLY A 73 -25.19 -5.67 -2.73
CA GLY A 73 -25.83 -6.14 -1.50
C GLY A 73 -25.04 -5.79 -0.23
N GLY A 74 -25.54 -6.18 0.94
CA GLY A 74 -24.77 -6.15 2.19
C GLY A 74 -24.38 -4.76 2.73
N THR A 75 -23.64 -4.80 3.84
CA THR A 75 -23.11 -3.65 4.57
C THR A 75 -21.78 -3.17 3.99
N PHE A 76 -21.37 -1.94 4.31
CA PHE A 76 -20.05 -1.45 3.92
C PHE A 76 -18.90 -2.28 4.53
N THR A 77 -19.12 -2.86 5.71
CA THR A 77 -18.15 -3.74 6.37
C THR A 77 -17.92 -5.02 5.57
N GLU A 78 -18.99 -5.70 5.15
CA GLU A 78 -18.89 -6.91 4.32
C GLU A 78 -18.16 -6.62 3.00
N PHE A 79 -18.47 -5.48 2.37
CA PHE A 79 -17.77 -5.03 1.15
C PHE A 79 -16.27 -4.80 1.38
N LYS A 80 -15.89 -4.13 2.47
CA LYS A 80 -14.49 -3.94 2.83
C LYS A 80 -13.77 -5.28 3.05
N ASP A 81 -14.41 -6.22 3.72
CA ASP A 81 -13.82 -7.53 4.00
C ASP A 81 -13.63 -8.33 2.71
N ALA A 82 -14.59 -8.27 1.77
CA ALA A 82 -14.47 -8.85 0.44
C ALA A 82 -13.32 -8.23 -0.36
N ILE A 83 -13.18 -6.89 -0.34
CA ILE A 83 -12.04 -6.19 -0.93
C ILE A 83 -10.73 -6.72 -0.32
N LEU A 84 -10.58 -6.69 1.01
CA LEU A 84 -9.35 -7.11 1.68
C LEU A 84 -8.98 -8.58 1.41
N LYS A 85 -9.97 -9.44 1.20
CA LYS A 85 -9.75 -10.85 0.84
C LYS A 85 -9.12 -11.01 -0.56
N ASN A 86 -9.38 -10.09 -1.48
CA ASN A 86 -8.80 -10.10 -2.83
C ASN A 86 -7.40 -9.50 -2.89
N TYR A 87 -6.95 -8.80 -1.84
CA TYR A 87 -5.60 -8.23 -1.74
C TYR A 87 -4.85 -8.81 -0.52
N PRO A 88 -4.37 -10.07 -0.59
CA PRO A 88 -3.62 -10.68 0.50
C PRO A 88 -2.40 -9.84 0.91
N GLU A 89 -1.79 -9.08 -0.01
CA GLU A 89 -0.67 -8.18 0.24
C GLU A 89 -1.00 -7.09 1.28
N ALA A 90 -2.28 -6.70 1.38
CA ALA A 90 -2.74 -5.73 2.37
C ALA A 90 -2.72 -6.31 3.79
N ALA A 91 -2.95 -7.62 3.95
CA ALA A 91 -2.79 -8.32 5.23
C ALA A 91 -1.31 -8.52 5.57
N ASP A 92 -0.53 -8.94 4.58
CA ASP A 92 0.90 -9.22 4.69
C ASP A 92 1.75 -7.98 4.99
N ALA A 93 1.22 -6.78 4.75
CA ALA A 93 1.93 -5.53 4.98
C ALA A 93 2.40 -5.33 6.44
N GLU A 94 1.75 -5.96 7.42
CA GLU A 94 2.08 -5.83 8.85
C GLU A 94 3.24 -6.74 9.30
N THR A 95 3.27 -7.97 8.77
CA THR A 95 4.26 -9.02 9.07
C THR A 95 5.46 -8.98 8.13
N GLY A 96 5.28 -8.40 6.95
CA GLY A 96 6.25 -8.31 5.88
C GLY A 96 6.46 -9.63 5.12
N THR A 97 6.78 -9.53 3.83
CA THR A 97 6.94 -10.70 2.96
C THR A 97 8.20 -10.64 2.11
N TRP A 98 8.70 -11.82 1.72
CA TRP A 98 9.85 -11.93 0.82
C TRP A 98 9.52 -11.43 -0.60
N GLU A 99 8.28 -11.63 -1.03
CA GLU A 99 7.73 -11.14 -2.30
C GLU A 99 7.79 -9.61 -2.34
N ARG A 100 7.37 -8.95 -1.26
CA ARG A 100 7.43 -7.48 -1.16
C ARG A 100 8.85 -6.97 -1.12
N LEU A 101 9.73 -7.63 -0.37
CA LEU A 101 11.15 -7.31 -0.33
C LEU A 101 11.81 -7.49 -1.70
N THR A 102 11.40 -8.52 -2.46
CA THR A 102 11.80 -8.73 -3.86
C THR A 102 11.28 -7.62 -4.77
N ARG A 103 10.02 -7.20 -4.65
CA ARG A 103 9.47 -6.09 -5.43
C ARG A 103 10.18 -4.76 -5.14
N ILE A 104 10.49 -4.49 -3.87
CA ILE A 104 11.32 -3.33 -3.49
C ILE A 104 12.68 -3.44 -4.19
N SER A 105 13.35 -4.58 -4.13
CA SER A 105 14.65 -4.80 -4.79
C SER A 105 14.57 -4.58 -6.31
N CYS A 106 13.55 -5.13 -6.97
CA CYS A 106 13.31 -4.97 -8.40
C CYS A 106 13.07 -3.50 -8.82
N LYS A 107 12.41 -2.70 -7.98
CA LYS A 107 12.13 -1.27 -8.23
C LYS A 107 13.40 -0.40 -8.18
N PHE A 108 14.48 -0.91 -7.58
CA PHE A 108 15.74 -0.20 -7.38
C PHE A 108 16.94 -1.01 -7.89
N LEU A 109 16.79 -1.75 -8.99
CA LEU A 109 17.89 -2.51 -9.60
C LEU A 109 18.96 -1.59 -10.19
N ASN A 110 20.19 -2.08 -10.19
CA ASN A 110 21.36 -1.42 -10.79
C ASN A 110 21.65 -0.04 -10.20
N LEU A 111 21.45 0.14 -8.89
CA LEU A 111 21.77 1.40 -8.22
C LEU A 111 23.28 1.67 -8.24
N GLY A 112 23.65 2.82 -8.80
CA GLY A 112 25.01 3.36 -8.78
C GLY A 112 25.35 4.13 -7.50
N ALA A 113 26.65 4.35 -7.29
CA ALA A 113 27.16 5.10 -6.13
C ALA A 113 26.80 6.60 -6.19
N ASP A 114 26.54 7.12 -7.39
CA ASP A 114 26.12 8.50 -7.67
C ASP A 114 24.61 8.72 -7.45
N GLU A 115 23.81 7.65 -7.39
CA GLU A 115 22.34 7.71 -7.20
C GLU A 115 21.93 7.79 -5.72
N ARG A 116 22.52 8.74 -4.98
CA ARG A 116 22.38 8.83 -3.51
C ARG A 116 20.92 8.88 -3.03
N GLU A 117 20.06 9.65 -3.68
CA GLU A 117 18.65 9.78 -3.27
C GLU A 117 17.89 8.45 -3.44
N SER A 118 18.06 7.80 -4.59
CA SER A 118 17.46 6.50 -4.89
C SER A 118 17.97 5.42 -3.94
N TYR A 119 19.28 5.41 -3.65
CA TYR A 119 19.87 4.51 -2.67
C TYR A 119 19.28 4.70 -1.26
N LEU A 120 19.12 5.95 -0.80
CA LEU A 120 18.53 6.21 0.52
C LEU A 120 17.06 5.78 0.59
N LYS A 121 16.29 6.00 -0.48
CA LYS A 121 14.90 5.51 -0.61
C LYS A 121 14.84 3.99 -0.57
N PHE A 122 15.69 3.32 -1.36
CA PHE A 122 15.82 1.87 -1.38
C PHE A 122 16.16 1.33 0.02
N LYS A 123 17.23 1.84 0.64
CA LYS A 123 17.66 1.47 1.99
C LYS A 123 16.54 1.61 3.02
N CYS A 124 15.82 2.73 2.99
CA CYS A 124 14.71 2.96 3.92
C CYS A 124 13.58 1.93 3.72
N ARG A 125 13.14 1.72 2.47
CA ARG A 125 12.06 0.76 2.16
C ARG A 125 12.46 -0.67 2.48
N PHE A 126 13.65 -1.10 2.05
CA PHE A 126 14.17 -2.45 2.28
C PHE A 126 14.30 -2.75 3.78
N LEU A 127 14.95 -1.87 4.55
CA LEU A 127 15.13 -2.09 5.99
C LEU A 127 13.82 -2.07 6.76
N THR A 128 12.83 -1.30 6.30
CA THR A 128 11.49 -1.30 6.91
C THR A 128 10.84 -2.67 6.76
N GLU A 129 10.91 -3.28 5.57
CA GLU A 129 10.33 -4.58 5.31
C GLU A 129 11.12 -5.71 5.99
N ALA A 130 12.45 -5.68 5.91
CA ALA A 130 13.35 -6.62 6.58
C ALA A 130 13.11 -6.68 8.09
N LYS A 131 12.88 -5.52 8.74
CA LYS A 131 12.54 -5.47 10.16
C LYS A 131 11.25 -6.19 10.52
N LYS A 132 10.28 -6.29 9.60
CA LYS A 132 9.05 -7.02 9.84
C LYS A 132 9.29 -8.54 9.74
N LEU A 133 10.03 -8.98 8.73
CA LEU A 133 10.43 -10.39 8.53
C LEU A 133 11.31 -10.95 9.66
N GLN A 134 12.02 -10.08 10.39
CA GLN A 134 12.81 -10.45 11.56
C GLN A 134 12.00 -10.47 12.87
N LYS A 135 10.71 -10.13 12.86
CA LYS A 135 9.87 -10.32 14.04
C LYS A 135 9.61 -11.82 14.25
N PRO A 136 9.49 -12.30 15.51
CA PRO A 136 9.14 -13.70 15.76
C PRO A 136 7.79 -14.10 15.13
N PRO A 137 7.67 -15.30 14.53
CA PRO A 137 8.76 -16.22 14.24
C PRO A 137 9.66 -15.67 13.12
N VAL A 138 10.98 -15.68 13.33
CA VAL A 138 11.93 -15.17 12.33
C VAL A 138 11.86 -16.04 11.09
N LEU A 139 11.42 -15.46 9.97
CA LEU A 139 11.23 -16.19 8.71
C LEU A 139 12.45 -16.11 7.78
N VAL A 140 13.34 -15.14 8.01
CA VAL A 140 14.48 -14.85 7.13
C VAL A 140 15.70 -14.49 7.96
N THR A 141 16.87 -15.01 7.58
CA THR A 141 18.15 -14.72 8.23
C THR A 141 18.73 -13.38 7.77
N ASN A 142 19.63 -12.82 8.59
CA ASN A 142 20.38 -11.61 8.18
C ASN A 142 21.25 -11.84 6.94
N CYS A 143 21.75 -13.07 6.72
CA CYS A 143 22.58 -13.38 5.56
C CYS A 143 21.79 -13.25 4.26
N GLU A 144 20.60 -13.87 4.21
CA GLU A 144 19.69 -13.80 3.05
C GLU A 144 19.28 -12.35 2.75
N LEU A 145 19.05 -11.54 3.79
CA LEU A 145 18.73 -10.12 3.63
C LEU A 145 19.91 -9.31 3.07
N VAL A 146 21.13 -9.58 3.52
CA VAL A 146 22.33 -8.91 3.00
C VAL A 146 22.57 -9.29 1.54
N GLU A 147 22.48 -10.59 1.22
CA GLU A 147 22.60 -11.08 -0.16
C GLU A 147 21.60 -10.36 -1.07
N LYS A 148 20.31 -10.39 -0.71
CA LYS A 148 19.24 -9.74 -1.47
C LYS A 148 19.40 -8.22 -1.59
N PHE A 149 19.89 -7.55 -0.55
CA PHE A 149 20.17 -6.12 -0.60
C PHE A 149 21.28 -5.82 -1.62
N THR A 150 22.38 -6.59 -1.59
CA THR A 150 23.52 -6.37 -2.47
C THR A 150 23.24 -6.73 -3.92
N GLU A 151 22.32 -7.66 -4.19
CA GLU A 151 21.79 -7.97 -5.54
C GLU A 151 21.23 -6.76 -6.28
N SER A 152 20.71 -5.77 -5.54
CA SER A 152 20.11 -4.57 -6.13
C SER A 152 21.14 -3.49 -6.53
N LEU A 153 22.39 -3.63 -6.09
CA LEU A 153 23.46 -2.65 -6.33
C LEU A 153 24.28 -3.01 -7.58
N LEU A 154 24.80 -2.00 -8.28
CA LEU A 154 25.77 -2.24 -9.36
C LEU A 154 27.00 -3.01 -8.85
N PRO A 155 27.61 -3.91 -9.65
CA PRO A 155 28.80 -4.65 -9.24
C PRO A 155 29.94 -3.76 -8.73
N THR A 156 30.21 -2.66 -9.44
CA THR A 156 31.22 -1.67 -9.07
C THR A 156 30.93 -0.98 -7.73
N PHE A 157 29.65 -0.84 -7.38
CA PHE A 157 29.27 -0.29 -6.08
C PHE A 157 29.36 -1.35 -4.98
N ARG A 158 28.99 -2.60 -5.27
CA ARG A 158 29.10 -3.72 -4.33
C ARG A 158 30.54 -3.96 -3.88
N GLU A 159 31.50 -3.91 -4.80
CA GLU A 159 32.93 -4.09 -4.53
C GLU A 159 33.46 -3.07 -3.50
N ASN A 160 32.95 -1.82 -3.53
CA ASN A 160 33.32 -0.77 -2.58
C ASN A 160 32.71 -0.92 -1.19
N ILE A 161 31.71 -1.79 -1.01
CA ILE A 161 31.04 -2.03 0.29
C ILE A 161 31.59 -3.29 0.96
N VAL A 162 32.07 -4.25 0.18
CA VAL A 162 32.53 -5.57 0.67
C VAL A 162 34.04 -5.59 0.95
N SER A 163 34.81 -4.59 0.50
CA SER A 163 36.24 -4.42 0.84
C SER A 163 36.44 -3.76 2.20
#